data_AF-C7TXX0-F1
#
_entry.id   AF-C7TXX0-F1
#
_cell.length_a   1.000
_cell.length_b   1.000
_cell.length_c   1.000
_cell.angle_alpha   90.00
_cell.angle_beta   90.00
_cell.angle_gamma   90.00
#
_symmetry.space_group_name_H-M   'P 1'
#
loop_
_entity.id
_entity.type
_entity.pdbx_description
1 polymer ?
#
loop_
_entity_poly.entity_id
_entity_poly.type
_entity_poly.pdbx_seq_one_letter_code
_entity_poly.pdbx_strand_id
1 'polypeptide(L)' 'MDLLRKYLGVSAESDEVIGADIVDKLVDRYQSSTRIDDRRDALRTLKALSKKYRLEVGTQAMNIFSSVLKTD' A
#
# COMPACT_ATOMS: atom_id res chain seq x y z
N MET A 1 -18.38 21.61 15.33
CA MET A 1 -18.12 20.15 15.19
C MET A 1 -16.61 19.95 14.99
N ASP A 2 -15.79 20.60 15.82
CA ASP A 2 -14.36 20.81 15.52
C ASP A 2 -13.45 20.15 16.56
N LEU A 3 -14.01 19.80 17.72
CA LEU A 3 -13.36 19.04 18.78
C LEU A 3 -13.16 17.57 18.38
N LEU A 4 -14.14 16.95 17.72
CA LEU A 4 -14.04 15.56 17.25
C LEU A 4 -12.95 15.41 16.17
N ARG A 5 -12.87 16.35 15.23
CA ARG A 5 -11.86 16.34 14.16
C ARG A 5 -10.46 16.67 14.69
N LYS A 6 -10.36 17.51 15.71
CA LYS A 6 -9.08 17.83 16.38
C LYS A 6 -8.53 16.66 17.18
N TYR A 7 -9.38 15.81 17.76
CA TYR A 7 -8.93 14.61 18.49
C TYR A 7 -8.70 13.39 17.59
N LEU A 8 -9.42 13.25 16.47
CA LEU A 8 -9.17 12.18 15.49
C LEU A 8 -8.06 12.53 14.46
N GLY A 9 -7.81 13.81 14.20
CA GLY A 9 -6.97 14.25 13.08
C GLY A 9 -5.46 14.29 13.35
N VAL A 10 -5.03 14.21 14.61
CA VAL A 10 -3.61 14.38 14.99
C VAL A 10 -2.75 13.15 14.68
N SER A 11 -3.35 11.98 14.40
CA SER A 11 -2.61 10.77 13.98
C SER A 11 -2.61 10.52 12.47
N ALA A 12 -3.32 11.32 11.66
CA ALA A 12 -3.49 11.03 10.24
C ALA A 12 -2.22 11.29 9.43
N GLU A 13 -1.52 12.41 9.70
CA GLU A 13 -0.36 12.84 8.90
C GLU A 13 0.85 11.91 9.09
N SER A 14 1.05 11.38 10.30
CA SER A 14 2.07 10.37 10.56
C SER A 14 1.69 9.00 10.00
N ASP A 15 0.40 8.62 10.06
CA ASP A 15 -0.08 7.35 9.52
C ASP A 15 -0.04 7.33 7.97
N GLU A 16 -0.22 8.47 7.31
CA GLU A 16 -0.05 8.61 5.85
C GLU A 16 1.41 8.41 5.42
N VAL A 17 2.37 9.07 6.09
CA VAL A 17 3.81 8.90 5.80
C VAL A 17 4.26 7.45 6.05
N ILE A 18 3.78 6.84 7.14
CA ILE A 18 4.06 5.44 7.45
C ILE A 18 3.40 4.51 6.41
N GLY A 19 2.16 4.81 6.00
CA GLY A 19 1.44 4.08 4.97
C GLY A 19 2.19 4.08 3.64
N ALA A 20 2.69 5.24 3.22
CA ALA A 20 3.46 5.39 2.00
C ALA A 20 4.77 4.58 2.03
N ASP A 21 5.55 4.64 3.12
CA ASP A 21 6.80 3.90 3.27
C ASP A 21 6.59 2.37 3.29
N ILE A 22 5.49 1.91 3.91
CA ILE A 22 5.13 0.47 3.90
C ILE A 22 4.75 0.00 2.49
N VAL A 23 3.97 0.81 1.77
CA VAL A 23 3.55 0.48 0.39
C VAL A 23 4.77 0.41 -0.53
N ASP A 24 5.68 1.38 -0.43
CA ASP A 24 6.89 1.45 -1.24
C ASP A 24 7.78 0.20 -1.05
N LYS A 25 8.03 -0.20 0.20
CA LYS A 25 8.78 -1.43 0.52
C LYS A 25 8.13 -2.70 -0.03
N LEU A 26 6.79 -2.78 -0.05
CA LEU A 26 6.08 -3.93 -0.61
C LEU A 26 6.13 -3.96 -2.13
N VAL A 27 6.09 -2.78 -2.77
CA VAL A 27 6.28 -2.62 -4.21
C VAL A 27 7.69 -3.05 -4.60
N ASP A 28 8.72 -2.59 -3.90
CA ASP A 28 10.11 -3.01 -4.11
C ASP A 28 10.29 -4.52 -3.90
N ARG A 29 9.67 -5.09 -2.86
CA ARG A 29 9.69 -6.55 -2.63
C ARG A 29 9.05 -7.32 -3.78
N TYR A 30 7.92 -6.84 -4.31
CA TYR A 30 7.26 -7.47 -5.45
C TYR A 30 8.17 -7.47 -6.70
N GLN A 31 8.86 -6.35 -6.96
CA GLN A 31 9.73 -6.21 -8.13
C GLN A 31 11.05 -6.97 -8.01
N SER A 32 11.64 -7.00 -6.81
CA SER A 32 12.92 -7.66 -6.55
C SER A 32 12.81 -9.18 -6.35
N SER A 33 11.61 -9.68 -6.00
CA SER A 33 11.45 -11.10 -5.69
C SER A 33 11.38 -12.00 -6.93
N THR A 34 12.31 -12.95 -7.00
CA THR A 34 12.34 -13.99 -8.04
C THR A 34 11.36 -15.12 -7.75
N ARG A 35 10.96 -15.30 -6.48
CA ARG A 35 10.06 -16.37 -6.03
C ARG A 35 8.59 -15.96 -6.19
N ILE A 36 7.80 -16.83 -6.82
CA ILE A 36 6.36 -16.59 -7.05
C ILE A 36 5.60 -16.43 -5.73
N ASP A 37 5.89 -17.26 -4.73
CA ASP A 37 5.20 -17.22 -3.44
C ASP A 37 5.36 -15.86 -2.75
N ASP A 38 6.59 -15.33 -2.75
CA ASP A 38 6.91 -14.02 -2.19
C ASP A 38 6.20 -12.87 -2.95
N ARG A 39 6.14 -12.95 -4.28
CA ARG A 39 5.39 -11.96 -5.08
C ARG A 39 3.90 -12.00 -4.75
N ARG A 40 3.32 -13.19 -4.62
CA ARG A 40 1.90 -13.36 -4.26
C ARG A 40 1.60 -12.86 -2.85
N ASP A 41 2.49 -13.09 -1.90
CA ASP A 41 2.34 -12.60 -0.53
C ASP A 41 2.47 -11.08 -0.44
N ALA A 42 3.39 -10.47 -1.20
CA ALA A 42 3.46 -9.02 -1.33
C ALA A 42 2.15 -8.44 -1.89
N LEU A 43 1.59 -9.04 -2.96
CA LEU A 43 0.30 -8.62 -3.53
C LEU A 43 -0.87 -8.79 -2.56
N ARG A 44 -0.92 -9.89 -1.80
CA ARG A 44 -1.95 -10.11 -0.76
C ARG A 44 -1.88 -9.04 0.32
N THR A 45 -0.67 -8.68 0.72
CA THR A 45 -0.44 -7.63 1.72
C THR A 45 -0.87 -6.27 1.17
N LEU A 46 -0.45 -5.91 -0.05
CA LEU A 46 -0.90 -4.68 -0.72
C LEU A 46 -2.43 -4.62 -0.86
N LYS A 47 -3.08 -5.75 -1.17
CA LYS A 47 -4.55 -5.84 -1.22
C LYS A 47 -5.19 -5.60 0.15
N ALA A 48 -4.61 -6.10 1.25
CA ALA A 48 -5.13 -5.84 2.59
C ALA A 48 -4.99 -4.35 2.95
N LEU A 49 -3.85 -3.74 2.61
CA LEU A 49 -3.56 -2.33 2.87
C LEU A 49 -4.43 -1.38 2.03
N SER A 50 -4.91 -1.81 0.85
CA SER A 50 -5.80 -1.01 -0.01
C SER A 50 -7.08 -0.52 0.70
N LYS A 51 -7.50 -1.14 1.81
CA LYS A 51 -8.65 -0.68 2.59
C LYS A 51 -8.34 0.56 3.42
N LYS A 52 -7.12 0.67 3.94
CA LYS A 52 -6.65 1.73 4.85
C LYS A 52 -5.91 2.83 4.11
N TYR A 53 -4.99 2.47 3.22
CA TYR A 53 -4.10 3.36 2.48
C TYR A 53 -4.46 3.38 0.99
N ARG A 54 -5.68 3.81 0.68
CA ARG A 54 -6.22 3.79 -0.70
C ARG A 54 -5.42 4.66 -1.66
N LEU A 55 -4.98 5.82 -1.19
CA LEU A 55 -4.31 6.82 -2.01
C LEU A 55 -2.89 6.36 -2.36
N GLU A 56 -2.17 5.84 -1.37
CA GLU A 56 -0.79 5.38 -1.47
C GLU A 56 -0.72 4.13 -2.34
N VAL A 57 -1.57 3.14 -2.08
CA VAL A 57 -1.67 1.92 -2.91
C VAL A 57 -2.12 2.27 -4.33
N GLY A 58 -3.04 3.21 -4.49
CA GLY A 58 -3.52 3.65 -5.80
C GLY A 58 -2.48 4.40 -6.62
N THR A 59 -1.59 5.17 -5.99
CA THR A 59 -0.55 5.94 -6.69
C THR A 59 0.69 5.10 -6.99
N GLN A 60 1.13 4.27 -6.04
CA GLN A 60 2.40 3.54 -6.15
C GLN A 60 2.26 2.14 -6.74
N ALA A 61 1.20 1.40 -6.37
CA ALA A 61 1.07 -0.03 -6.72
C ALA A 61 0.18 -0.31 -7.94
N MET A 62 -0.50 0.70 -8.51
CA MET A 62 -1.45 0.49 -9.62
C MET A 62 -0.80 -0.11 -10.87
N ASN A 63 0.42 0.35 -11.21
CA ASN A 63 1.18 -0.18 -12.34
C ASN A 63 1.52 -1.66 -12.15
N ILE A 64 1.79 -2.08 -10.90
CA ILE A 64 2.07 -3.47 -10.56
C ILE A 64 0.81 -4.32 -10.72
N PHE A 65 -0.35 -3.88 -10.24
CA PHE A 65 -1.59 -4.66 -10.43
C PHE A 65 -1.91 -4.85 -11.92
N SER A 66 -1.70 -3.82 -12.74
CA SER A 66 -1.89 -3.90 -14.19
C SER A 66 -0.91 -4.86 -14.86
N SER A 67 0.36 -4.89 -14.43
CA SER A 67 1.34 -5.84 -14.97
C SER A 67 1.00 -7.27 -14.58
N VAL A 68 0.67 -7.52 -13.30
CA VAL A 68 0.24 -8.85 -12.80
C VAL A 68 -0.88 -9.40 -13.67
N LEU A 69 -1.95 -8.64 -13.89
CA LEU A 69 -3.11 -9.09 -14.69
C LEU A 69 -2.76 -9.47 -16.14
N LYS A 70 -1.63 -9.00 -16.67
CA LYS A 70 -1.15 -9.31 -18.02
C LYS A 70 -0.20 -10.51 -18.05
N THR A 71 0.51 -10.80 -16.95
CA THR A 71 1.62 -11.76 -16.93
C THR A 71 1.43 -12.97 -16.01
N ASP A 72 0.62 -12.87 -14.96
CA ASP A 72 0.35 -13.94 -13.96
C ASP A 72 -1.13 -14.33 -14.03
#